data_AF-A0A914RTH1-F1
#
_entry.id   AF-A0A914RTH1-F1
#
_cell.length_a   1.000
_cell.length_b   1.000
_cell.length_c   1.000
_cell.angle_alpha   90.00
_cell.angle_beta   90.00
_cell.angle_gamma   90.00
#
_symmetry.space_group_name_H-M   'P 1'
#
loop_
_entity.id
_entity.type
_entity.pdbx_description
1 polymer ?
#
loop_
_entity_poly.entity_id
_entity_poly.type
_entity_poly.pdbx_seq_one_letter_code
_entity_poly.pdbx_strand_id
1 'polypeptide(L)'
;MHFQKSYDEDFYEFPLDGSVTSSLRNFTTFCRITREKVTCWEQRCHMRKENIPWTTDVHICLLRKKQFERALGCLNKTSDGAHNECNALCRNVAKKHRMNAAEKEYMTGLHLSSSNIHQYRELNKQCFFQICQLRCREELTRRVCDLEDRRQAIDVLEDYYRNDHIDQLHFLTISGNGAVFPLVCRVLLPTRYQVNNAASEEVEVAMESLSRSIRTTIDNMLIVAS
;
A
#
# COMPACT_ATOMS: atom_id res chain seq x y z
N MET A 1 11.69 -3.04 13.98
CA MET A 1 11.05 -1.77 14.36
C MET A 1 10.16 -1.35 13.18
N HIS A 2 8.92 -1.82 13.16
CA HIS A 2 7.93 -1.25 12.25
C HIS A 2 7.53 0.09 12.85
N PHE A 3 7.60 1.17 12.08
CA PHE A 3 6.94 2.43 12.45
C PHE A 3 5.52 2.08 12.89
N GLN A 4 5.23 2.29 14.18
CA GLN A 4 3.89 2.10 14.73
C GLN A 4 2.97 3.09 14.02
N LYS A 5 2.34 2.60 12.95
CA LYS A 5 1.31 3.30 12.20
C LYS A 5 0.05 3.29 13.06
N SER A 6 -0.19 4.38 13.78
CA SER A 6 -1.51 4.61 14.34
C SER A 6 -2.43 5.05 13.20
N TYR A 7 -3.30 4.15 12.76
CA TYR A 7 -4.31 4.45 11.73
C TYR A 7 -5.40 5.41 12.24
N ASP A 8 -5.42 5.63 13.56
CA ASP A 8 -6.28 6.59 14.24
C ASP A 8 -5.63 7.98 14.38
N GLU A 9 -4.28 8.09 14.36
CA GLU A 9 -3.54 9.34 14.66
C GLU A 9 -2.75 9.93 13.48
N ASP A 10 -3.47 10.20 12.40
CA ASP A 10 -3.14 11.24 11.43
C ASP A 10 -1.88 11.12 10.54
N PHE A 11 -1.06 10.08 10.67
CA PHE A 11 0.14 9.95 9.83
C PHE A 11 0.32 8.56 9.22
N TYR A 12 0.19 8.50 7.89
CA TYR A 12 0.60 7.34 7.10
C TYR A 12 1.60 7.82 6.05
N GLU A 13 2.89 7.69 6.35
CA GLU A 13 3.93 8.07 5.41
C GLU A 13 4.05 7.02 4.32
N PHE A 14 3.57 7.41 3.16
CA PHE A 14 3.95 6.78 1.91
C PHE A 14 5.17 7.53 1.39
N PRO A 15 6.29 6.88 1.06
CA PRO A 15 7.43 7.54 0.41
C PRO A 15 7.17 7.84 -1.08
N LEU A 16 5.90 8.02 -1.43
CA LEU A 16 5.43 8.80 -2.55
C LEU A 16 4.93 10.17 -2.08
N ASP A 17 5.47 10.64 -0.96
CA ASP A 17 5.29 11.98 -0.41
C ASP A 17 5.85 13.03 -1.38
N GLY A 18 5.22 14.20 -1.41
CA GLY A 18 5.62 15.31 -2.27
C GLY A 18 7.08 15.74 -2.03
N SER A 19 7.63 15.58 -0.83
CA SER A 19 9.05 15.88 -0.56
C SER A 19 10.00 15.01 -1.40
N VAL A 20 9.63 13.76 -1.68
CA VAL A 20 10.40 12.83 -2.52
C VAL A 20 10.07 13.02 -4.00
N THR A 21 8.78 13.17 -4.35
CA THR A 21 8.32 13.15 -5.74
C THR A 21 8.35 14.51 -6.44
N SER A 22 8.50 15.61 -5.71
CA SER A 22 8.43 16.99 -6.23
C SER A 22 9.47 17.34 -7.30
N SER A 23 10.62 16.67 -7.33
CA SER A 23 11.62 16.89 -8.36
C SER A 23 12.56 15.70 -8.53
N LEU A 24 13.18 15.60 -9.71
CA LEU A 24 14.22 14.60 -9.98
C LEU A 24 15.40 14.72 -9.02
N ARG A 25 15.72 15.95 -8.58
CA ARG A 25 16.77 16.21 -7.60
C ARG A 25 16.44 15.60 -6.24
N ASN A 26 15.21 15.81 -5.76
CA ASN A 26 14.77 15.27 -4.48
C ASN A 26 14.73 13.75 -4.52
N PHE A 27 14.13 13.18 -5.58
CA PHE A 27 14.10 11.74 -5.81
C PHE A 27 15.51 11.13 -5.84
N THR A 28 16.44 11.75 -6.57
CA THR A 28 17.84 11.28 -6.65
C THR A 28 18.55 11.38 -5.30
N THR A 29 18.26 12.42 -4.52
CA THR A 29 18.82 12.59 -3.17
C THR A 29 18.30 11.53 -2.22
N PHE A 30 16.99 11.28 -2.22
CA PHE A 30 16.36 10.18 -1.49
C PHE A 30 17.03 8.85 -1.83
N CYS A 31 17.19 8.54 -3.12
CA CYS A 31 17.84 7.30 -3.54
C CYS A 31 19.33 7.22 -3.25
N ARG A 32 20.04 8.33 -3.14
CA ARG A 32 21.42 8.35 -2.65
C ARG A 32 21.48 7.96 -1.18
N ILE A 33 20.62 8.54 -0.35
CA ILE A 33 20.54 8.24 1.10
C ILE A 33 20.19 6.77 1.32
N THR A 34 19.26 6.22 0.55
CA THR A 34 18.93 4.78 0.62
C THR A 34 20.12 3.89 0.30
N ARG A 35 20.93 4.23 -0.70
CA ARG A 35 22.15 3.46 -1.01
C ARG A 35 23.14 3.51 0.15
N GLU A 36 23.36 4.70 0.73
CA GLU A 36 24.23 4.87 1.88
C GLU A 36 23.75 4.05 3.09
N LYS A 37 22.44 4.02 3.34
CA LYS A 37 21.81 3.17 4.36
C LYS A 37 22.12 1.69 4.13
N VAL A 38 21.94 1.21 2.91
CA VAL A 38 22.15 -0.20 2.52
C VAL A 38 23.64 -0.57 2.61
N THR A 39 24.54 0.29 2.13
CA THR A 39 25.98 0.12 2.29
C THR A 39 26.41 0.07 3.76
N CYS A 40 25.79 0.88 4.63
CA CYS A 40 26.03 0.83 6.07
C CYS A 40 25.62 -0.53 6.66
N TRP A 41 24.46 -1.08 6.27
CA TRP A 41 24.03 -2.42 6.69
C TRP A 41 25.00 -3.52 6.24
N GLU A 42 25.50 -3.46 5.01
CA GLU A 42 26.48 -4.42 4.50
C GLU A 42 27.80 -4.34 5.25
N GLN A 43 28.34 -3.12 5.43
CA GLN A 43 29.68 -2.92 5.97
C GLN A 43 29.75 -3.02 7.50
N ARG A 44 28.76 -2.48 8.22
CA ARG A 44 28.77 -2.40 9.69
C ARG A 44 27.99 -3.52 10.37
N CYS A 45 26.91 -3.98 9.73
CA CYS A 45 26.08 -5.05 10.28
C CYS A 45 26.39 -6.42 9.65
N HIS A 46 27.34 -6.48 8.70
CA HIS A 46 27.71 -7.69 7.96
C HIS A 46 26.50 -8.41 7.33
N MET A 47 25.47 -7.63 6.99
CA MET A 47 24.29 -8.17 6.33
C MET A 47 24.63 -8.45 4.87
N ARG A 48 24.41 -9.68 4.42
CA ARG A 48 24.49 -9.99 3.00
C ARG A 48 23.32 -9.34 2.27
N LYS A 49 23.52 -9.01 0.99
CA LYS A 49 22.52 -8.32 0.17
C LYS A 49 21.17 -9.06 0.13
N GLU A 50 21.20 -10.38 0.08
CA GLU A 50 20.01 -11.25 0.12
C GLU A 50 19.26 -11.21 1.46
N ASN A 51 19.92 -10.78 2.53
CA ASN A 51 19.35 -10.67 3.87
C ASN A 51 18.91 -9.23 4.20
N ILE A 52 19.08 -8.30 3.27
CA ILE A 52 18.60 -6.93 3.45
C ILE A 52 17.07 -6.95 3.34
N PRO A 53 16.35 -6.54 4.39
CA PRO A 53 14.90 -6.61 4.39
C PRO A 53 14.36 -5.68 3.30
N TRP A 54 13.24 -6.10 2.71
CA TRP A 54 12.49 -5.21 1.86
C TRP A 54 12.02 -4.03 2.72
N THR A 55 12.29 -2.83 2.24
CA THR A 55 11.72 -1.60 2.75
C THR A 55 11.32 -0.77 1.56
N THR A 56 10.36 0.12 1.73
CA THR A 56 9.88 0.89 0.60
C THR A 56 10.99 1.67 -0.12
N ASP A 57 11.87 2.31 0.63
CA ASP A 57 12.95 3.07 0.03
C ASP A 57 13.91 2.17 -0.76
N VAL A 58 14.20 0.96 -0.27
CA VAL A 58 14.96 -0.07 -1.03
C VAL A 58 14.24 -0.46 -2.31
N HIS A 59 12.93 -0.69 -2.24
CA HIS A 59 12.13 -1.03 -3.41
C HIS A 59 12.16 0.08 -4.47
N ILE A 60 11.85 1.32 -4.07
CA ILE A 60 11.83 2.48 -4.96
C ILE A 60 13.21 2.73 -5.55
N CYS A 61 14.26 2.77 -4.73
CA CYS A 61 15.55 3.32 -5.15
C CYS A 61 16.57 2.30 -5.65
N LEU A 62 16.45 1.03 -5.26
CA LEU A 62 17.37 -0.02 -5.69
C LEU A 62 16.72 -1.01 -6.67
N LEU A 63 15.44 -1.33 -6.50
CA LEU A 63 14.76 -2.32 -7.33
C LEU A 63 14.01 -1.70 -8.52
N ARG A 64 13.39 -0.53 -8.31
CA ARG A 64 12.45 0.08 -9.26
C ARG A 64 12.79 1.52 -9.69
N LYS A 65 14.01 1.98 -9.42
CA LYS A 65 14.43 3.38 -9.60
C LYS A 65 13.98 3.97 -10.94
N LYS A 66 14.31 3.28 -12.04
CA LYS A 66 14.01 3.76 -13.40
C LYS A 66 12.50 3.89 -13.67
N GLN A 67 11.67 3.02 -13.10
CA GLN A 67 10.22 3.14 -13.28
C GLN A 67 9.67 4.34 -12.52
N PHE A 68 10.10 4.54 -11.27
CA PHE A 68 9.70 5.70 -10.47
C PHE A 68 10.20 7.03 -11.05
N GLU A 69 11.43 7.07 -11.59
CA GLU A 69 11.96 8.26 -12.27
C GLU A 69 11.10 8.67 -13.47
N ARG A 70 10.62 7.70 -14.26
CA ARG A 70 9.76 7.97 -15.41
C ARG A 70 8.35 8.40 -15.00
N ALA A 71 7.84 7.86 -13.90
CA ALA A 71 6.53 8.23 -13.37
C ALA A 71 6.53 9.55 -12.57
N LEU A 72 7.70 10.15 -12.32
CA LEU A 72 7.88 11.23 -11.35
C LEU A 72 7.05 12.47 -11.67
N GLY A 73 6.89 12.82 -12.95
CA GLY A 73 6.08 13.96 -13.38
C GLY A 73 4.63 13.85 -12.90
N CYS A 74 4.00 12.70 -13.11
CA CYS A 74 2.64 12.43 -12.67
C CYS A 74 2.53 12.24 -11.14
N LEU A 75 3.49 11.53 -10.52
CA LEU A 75 3.53 11.37 -9.06
C LEU A 75 3.66 12.70 -8.33
N ASN A 76 4.35 13.68 -8.91
CA ASN A 76 4.41 15.04 -8.39
C ASN A 76 3.05 15.75 -8.52
N LYS A 77 2.46 15.75 -9.73
CA LYS A 77 1.16 16.39 -10.01
C LYS A 77 0.05 15.88 -9.08
N THR A 78 0.11 14.62 -8.67
CA THR A 78 -0.90 13.97 -7.82
C THR A 78 -0.52 13.94 -6.34
N SER A 79 0.64 14.49 -5.95
CA SER A 79 1.16 14.35 -4.59
C SER A 79 0.26 15.00 -3.52
N ASP A 80 -0.22 16.22 -3.78
CA ASP A 80 -1.12 16.94 -2.87
C ASP A 80 -2.47 16.22 -2.76
N GLY A 81 -3.07 15.91 -3.91
CA GLY A 81 -4.24 15.04 -4.08
C GLY A 81 -4.18 13.76 -3.23
N ALA A 82 -3.03 13.09 -3.31
CA ALA A 82 -2.79 11.87 -2.57
C ALA A 82 -2.65 12.09 -1.06
N HIS A 83 -1.97 13.17 -0.65
CA HIS A 83 -1.69 13.43 0.76
C HIS A 83 -2.91 13.98 1.49
N ASN A 84 -3.76 14.77 0.85
CA ASN A 84 -4.89 15.41 1.51
C ASN A 84 -6.18 14.64 1.23
N GLU A 85 -6.61 14.58 -0.03
CA GLU A 85 -7.91 14.05 -0.44
C GLU A 85 -7.98 12.54 -0.23
N CYS A 86 -7.01 11.78 -0.72
CA CYS A 86 -7.02 10.33 -0.55
C CYS A 86 -6.88 9.92 0.91
N ASN A 87 -6.03 10.59 1.69
CA ASN A 87 -5.93 10.33 3.13
C ASN A 87 -7.25 10.63 3.85
N ALA A 88 -7.88 11.78 3.62
CA ALA A 88 -9.15 12.10 4.25
C ALA A 88 -10.24 11.08 3.87
N LEU A 89 -10.36 10.76 2.58
CA LEU A 89 -11.32 9.77 2.08
C LEU A 89 -11.08 8.41 2.73
N CYS A 90 -9.86 7.88 2.64
CA CYS A 90 -9.57 6.53 3.09
C CYS A 90 -9.59 6.39 4.61
N ARG A 91 -9.26 7.44 5.37
CA ARG A 91 -9.49 7.45 6.83
C ARG A 91 -10.97 7.32 7.14
N ASN A 92 -11.82 8.09 6.45
CA ASN A 92 -13.26 8.07 6.67
C ASN A 92 -13.90 6.72 6.33
N VAL A 93 -13.45 6.07 5.26
CA VAL A 93 -13.95 4.73 4.90
C VAL A 93 -13.37 3.67 5.85
N ALA A 94 -12.07 3.70 6.17
CA ALA A 94 -11.44 2.73 7.06
C ALA A 94 -12.01 2.77 8.49
N LYS A 95 -12.36 3.95 9.03
CA LYS A 95 -13.04 4.08 10.33
C LYS A 95 -14.39 3.35 10.38
N LYS A 96 -15.07 3.24 9.23
CA LYS A 96 -16.35 2.55 9.08
C LYS A 96 -16.19 1.09 8.65
N HIS A 97 -14.98 0.66 8.30
CA HIS A 97 -14.72 -0.69 7.82
C HIS A 97 -15.03 -1.72 8.90
N ARG A 98 -15.75 -2.75 8.49
CA ARG A 98 -16.09 -3.90 9.32
C ARG A 98 -15.94 -5.13 8.43
N MET A 99 -15.26 -6.15 8.94
CA MET A 99 -15.25 -7.47 8.30
C MET A 99 -16.71 -7.94 8.11
N ASN A 100 -16.99 -8.47 6.93
CA ASN A 100 -18.28 -9.10 6.63
C ASN A 100 -18.45 -10.38 7.47
N ALA A 101 -19.63 -10.99 7.40
CA ALA A 101 -19.92 -12.19 8.18
C ALA A 101 -19.01 -13.36 7.77
N ALA A 102 -18.81 -13.58 6.47
CA ALA A 102 -17.99 -14.67 5.96
C ALA A 102 -16.51 -14.56 6.38
N GLU A 103 -15.92 -13.36 6.38
CA GLU A 103 -14.54 -13.15 6.84
C GLU A 103 -14.41 -13.34 8.36
N LYS A 104 -15.43 -12.98 9.15
CA LYS A 104 -15.43 -13.27 10.59
C LYS A 104 -15.51 -14.78 10.87
N GLU A 105 -16.33 -15.50 10.12
CA GLU A 105 -16.42 -16.95 10.20
C GLU A 105 -15.10 -17.60 9.79
N TYR A 106 -14.53 -17.18 8.66
CA TYR A 106 -13.20 -17.60 8.22
C TYR A 106 -12.14 -17.42 9.31
N MET A 107 -12.05 -16.21 9.89
CA MET A 107 -11.10 -15.90 10.97
C MET A 107 -11.33 -16.79 12.20
N THR A 108 -12.58 -17.12 12.54
CA THR A 108 -12.90 -18.01 13.66
C THR A 108 -12.42 -19.45 13.38
N GLY A 109 -12.57 -19.91 12.14
CA GLY A 109 -12.08 -21.22 11.68
C GLY A 109 -10.56 -21.37 11.65
N LEU A 110 -9.80 -20.28 11.75
CA LEU A 110 -8.33 -20.31 11.83
C LEU A 110 -7.80 -20.72 13.23
N HIS A 111 -8.67 -20.83 14.24
CA HIS A 111 -8.30 -21.21 15.62
C HIS A 111 -7.13 -20.40 16.20
N LEU A 112 -7.08 -19.10 15.90
CA LEU A 112 -6.03 -18.20 16.36
C LEU A 112 -6.14 -17.90 17.85
N SER A 113 -5.00 -17.62 18.50
CA SER A 113 -5.00 -17.06 19.86
C SER A 113 -5.66 -15.69 19.90
N SER A 114 -6.09 -15.22 21.08
CA SER A 114 -6.72 -13.89 21.22
C SER A 114 -5.82 -12.75 20.74
N SER A 115 -4.50 -12.84 20.95
CA SER A 115 -3.53 -11.85 20.44
C SER A 115 -3.50 -11.85 18.92
N ASN A 116 -3.52 -13.04 18.30
CA ASN A 116 -3.48 -13.18 16.84
C ASN A 116 -4.81 -12.78 16.20
N ILE A 117 -5.94 -12.96 16.88
CA ILE A 117 -7.25 -12.42 16.45
C ILE A 117 -7.21 -10.89 16.45
N HIS A 118 -6.64 -10.28 17.49
CA HIS A 118 -6.48 -8.82 17.52
C HIS A 118 -5.57 -8.35 16.37
N GLN A 119 -4.42 -9.00 16.18
CA GLN A 119 -3.51 -8.67 15.10
C GLN A 119 -4.16 -8.84 13.71
N TYR A 120 -4.92 -9.91 13.48
CA TYR A 120 -5.68 -10.11 12.23
C TYR A 120 -6.61 -8.92 11.95
N ARG A 121 -7.36 -8.46 12.97
CA ARG A 121 -8.30 -7.34 12.82
C ARG A 121 -7.61 -6.03 12.49
N GLU A 122 -6.48 -5.75 13.13
CA GLU A 122 -5.73 -4.52 12.86
C GLU A 122 -5.06 -4.56 11.47
N LEU A 123 -4.49 -5.70 11.08
CA LEU A 123 -3.99 -5.90 9.71
C LEU A 123 -5.11 -5.78 8.67
N ASN A 124 -6.31 -6.27 8.98
CA ASN A 124 -7.45 -6.20 8.06
C ASN A 124 -7.83 -4.74 7.78
N LYS A 125 -7.94 -3.91 8.83
CA LYS A 125 -8.17 -2.47 8.69
C LYS A 125 -7.03 -1.77 7.95
N GLN A 126 -5.78 -2.11 8.28
CA GLN A 126 -4.59 -1.57 7.61
C GLN A 126 -4.67 -1.82 6.10
N CYS A 127 -4.86 -3.07 5.67
CA CYS A 127 -4.87 -3.42 4.25
C CYS A 127 -6.07 -2.82 3.53
N PHE A 128 -7.22 -2.73 4.19
CA PHE A 128 -8.36 -2.00 3.63
C PHE A 128 -8.01 -0.53 3.35
N PHE A 129 -7.36 0.15 4.29
CA PHE A 129 -6.87 1.52 4.08
C PHE A 129 -5.85 1.60 2.94
N GLN A 130 -4.90 0.66 2.87
CA GLN A 130 -3.89 0.62 1.80
C GLN A 130 -4.52 0.41 0.42
N ILE A 131 -5.51 -0.50 0.31
CA ILE A 131 -6.25 -0.72 -0.94
C ILE A 131 -7.03 0.54 -1.32
N CYS A 132 -7.71 1.18 -0.38
CA CYS A 132 -8.38 2.44 -0.64
C CYS A 132 -7.40 3.50 -1.20
N GLN A 133 -6.23 3.63 -0.58
CA GLN A 133 -5.22 4.59 -1.01
C GLN A 133 -4.71 4.31 -2.42
N LEU A 134 -4.42 3.05 -2.73
CA LEU A 134 -4.05 2.65 -4.09
C LEU A 134 -5.13 3.06 -5.09
N ARG A 135 -6.39 2.67 -4.85
CA ARG A 135 -7.50 2.96 -5.76
C ARG A 135 -7.76 4.45 -5.92
N CYS A 136 -7.69 5.21 -4.83
CA CYS A 136 -7.84 6.66 -4.88
C CYS A 136 -6.73 7.32 -5.70
N ARG A 137 -5.47 6.93 -5.47
CA ARG A 137 -4.31 7.45 -6.22
C ARG A 137 -4.35 7.07 -7.69
N GLU A 138 -4.80 5.86 -8.02
CA GLU A 138 -5.04 5.45 -9.40
C GLU A 138 -6.08 6.34 -10.08
N GLU A 139 -7.21 6.62 -9.43
CA GLU A 139 -8.25 7.49 -10.00
C GLU A 139 -7.77 8.94 -10.14
N LEU A 140 -7.07 9.49 -9.14
CA LEU A 140 -6.41 10.80 -9.27
C LEU A 140 -5.44 10.83 -10.46
N THR A 141 -4.61 9.79 -10.61
CA THR A 141 -3.68 9.64 -11.72
C THR A 141 -4.40 9.61 -13.07
N ARG A 142 -5.54 8.90 -13.17
CA ARG A 142 -6.36 8.85 -14.38
C ARG A 142 -6.98 10.19 -14.75
N ARG A 143 -7.21 11.08 -13.78
CA ARG A 143 -7.86 12.37 -13.99
C ARG A 143 -6.88 13.51 -14.22
N VAL A 144 -5.78 13.54 -13.49
CA VAL A 144 -4.84 14.67 -13.46
C VAL A 144 -3.69 14.49 -14.45
N CYS A 145 -3.25 13.25 -14.70
CA CYS A 145 -2.06 13.02 -15.50
C CYS A 145 -2.37 12.82 -16.99
N ASP A 146 -1.43 13.30 -17.80
CA ASP A 146 -1.40 13.12 -19.25
C ASP A 146 -1.35 11.63 -19.61
N LEU A 147 -1.89 11.26 -20.77
CA LEU A 147 -2.04 9.87 -21.19
C LEU A 147 -0.70 9.11 -21.22
N GLU A 148 0.39 9.77 -21.61
CA GLU A 148 1.73 9.17 -21.74
C GLU A 148 2.34 8.76 -20.40
N ASP A 149 2.11 9.56 -19.35
CA ASP A 149 2.66 9.35 -18.00
C ASP A 149 1.75 8.51 -17.11
N ARG A 150 0.44 8.56 -17.37
CA ARG A 150 -0.60 7.90 -16.56
C ARG A 150 -0.35 6.40 -16.36
N ARG A 151 -0.07 5.68 -17.45
CA ARG A 151 0.11 4.23 -17.39
C ARG A 151 1.30 3.87 -16.50
N GLN A 152 2.42 4.54 -16.71
CA GLN A 152 3.65 4.31 -15.95
C GLN A 152 3.46 4.63 -14.46
N ALA A 153 2.74 5.71 -14.16
CA ALA A 153 2.39 6.09 -12.79
C ALA A 153 1.48 5.08 -12.10
N ILE A 154 0.46 4.56 -12.78
CA ILE A 154 -0.40 3.49 -12.25
C ILE A 154 0.42 2.22 -12.02
N ASP A 155 1.25 1.82 -12.98
CA ASP A 155 2.06 0.59 -12.88
C ASP A 155 3.00 0.64 -11.65
N VAL A 156 3.63 1.79 -11.36
CA VAL A 156 4.50 1.91 -10.17
C VAL A 156 3.71 1.95 -8.86
N LEU A 157 2.49 2.50 -8.86
CA LEU A 157 1.61 2.44 -7.69
C LEU A 157 1.21 0.99 -7.41
N GLU A 158 0.73 0.26 -8.41
CA GLU A 158 0.32 -1.13 -8.25
C GLU A 158 1.50 -2.03 -7.81
N ASP A 159 2.67 -1.91 -8.45
CA ASP A 159 3.87 -2.67 -8.08
C ASP A 159 4.27 -2.34 -6.63
N TYR A 160 4.22 -1.06 -6.24
CA TYR A 160 4.54 -0.67 -4.88
C TYR A 160 3.66 -1.36 -3.84
N TYR A 161 2.33 -1.18 -3.93
CA TYR A 161 1.40 -1.68 -2.90
C TYR A 161 1.41 -3.20 -2.86
N ARG A 162 1.50 -3.85 -4.04
CA ARG A 162 1.62 -5.30 -4.13
C ARG A 162 2.87 -5.81 -3.42
N ASN A 163 4.03 -5.20 -3.63
CA ASN A 163 5.28 -5.67 -3.02
C ASN A 163 5.30 -5.41 -1.50
N ASP A 164 4.69 -4.32 -1.02
CA ASP A 164 4.51 -4.09 0.42
C ASP A 164 3.69 -5.21 1.07
N HIS A 165 2.58 -5.63 0.43
CA HIS A 165 1.76 -6.73 0.93
C HIS A 165 2.49 -8.09 0.85
N ILE A 166 3.30 -8.31 -0.19
CA ILE A 166 4.13 -9.53 -0.32
C ILE A 166 5.15 -9.60 0.83
N ASP A 167 5.83 -8.50 1.13
CA ASP A 167 6.79 -8.44 2.22
C ASP A 167 6.13 -8.69 3.59
N GLN A 168 4.98 -8.05 3.85
CA GLN A 168 4.21 -8.28 5.08
C GLN A 168 3.81 -9.77 5.24
N LEU A 169 3.30 -10.39 4.16
CA LEU A 169 2.98 -11.82 4.18
C LEU A 169 4.23 -12.66 4.43
N HIS A 170 5.33 -12.38 3.74
CA HIS A 170 6.58 -13.12 3.89
C HIS A 170 7.11 -13.06 5.33
N PHE A 171 7.11 -11.86 5.92
CA PHE A 171 7.50 -11.65 7.31
C PHE A 171 6.64 -12.47 8.29
N LEU A 172 5.32 -12.45 8.12
CA LEU A 172 4.41 -13.24 8.95
C LEU A 172 4.61 -14.74 8.76
N THR A 173 4.80 -15.20 7.52
CA THR A 173 5.05 -16.61 7.22
C THR A 173 6.35 -17.11 7.85
N ILE A 174 7.45 -16.36 7.73
CA ILE A 174 8.74 -16.74 8.36
C ILE A 174 8.61 -16.77 9.89
N SER A 175 7.79 -15.89 10.45
CA SER A 175 7.55 -15.82 11.90
C SER A 175 6.55 -16.88 12.41
N GLY A 176 6.09 -17.81 11.55
CA GLY A 176 5.10 -18.83 11.91
C GLY A 176 3.66 -18.32 12.06
N ASN A 177 3.41 -17.05 11.71
CA ASN A 177 2.12 -16.36 11.86
C ASN A 177 1.43 -16.08 10.51
N GLY A 178 1.75 -16.83 9.45
CA GLY A 178 1.18 -16.61 8.12
C GLY A 178 -0.35 -16.69 8.04
N ALA A 179 -0.98 -17.46 8.94
CA ALA A 179 -2.45 -17.54 9.05
C ALA A 179 -3.08 -16.23 9.56
N VAL A 180 -2.30 -15.36 10.21
CA VAL A 180 -2.77 -14.05 10.69
C VAL A 180 -2.95 -13.06 9.54
N PHE A 181 -2.43 -13.35 8.34
CA PHE A 181 -2.54 -12.46 7.17
C PHE A 181 -3.95 -12.47 6.56
N PRO A 182 -4.71 -11.38 6.69
CA PRO A 182 -6.13 -11.32 6.32
C PRO A 182 -6.45 -11.53 4.85
N LEU A 183 -7.66 -12.00 4.55
CA LEU A 183 -8.15 -12.15 3.18
C LEU A 183 -8.10 -10.82 2.41
N VAL A 184 -8.53 -9.71 3.04
CA VAL A 184 -8.48 -8.39 2.40
C VAL A 184 -7.06 -7.99 1.97
N CYS A 185 -6.04 -8.38 2.73
CA CYS A 185 -4.64 -8.09 2.38
C CYS A 185 -4.16 -8.88 1.15
N ARG A 186 -4.82 -10.00 0.83
CA ARG A 186 -4.47 -10.89 -0.28
C ARG A 186 -4.99 -10.40 -1.63
N VAL A 187 -5.94 -9.47 -1.64
CA VAL A 187 -6.57 -8.93 -2.87
C VAL A 187 -5.55 -8.34 -3.85
N LEU A 188 -4.47 -7.73 -3.34
CA LEU A 188 -3.41 -7.16 -4.19
C LEU A 188 -2.33 -8.18 -4.60
N LEU A 189 -2.36 -9.37 -4.01
CA LEU A 189 -1.35 -10.40 -4.22
C LEU A 189 -1.62 -11.22 -5.49
N PRO A 190 -0.57 -11.77 -6.11
CA PRO A 190 -0.73 -12.77 -7.18
C PRO A 190 -1.60 -13.95 -6.77
N THR A 191 -2.29 -14.57 -7.73
CA THR A 191 -3.25 -15.68 -7.52
C THR A 191 -2.70 -16.83 -6.67
N ARG A 192 -1.40 -17.13 -6.74
CA ARG A 192 -0.75 -18.16 -5.91
C ARG A 192 -0.83 -17.92 -4.39
N TYR A 193 -1.16 -16.70 -3.96
CA TYR A 193 -1.31 -16.31 -2.55
C TYR A 193 -2.78 -16.07 -2.15
N GLN A 194 -3.71 -16.20 -3.10
CA GLN A 194 -5.14 -16.10 -2.84
C GLN A 194 -5.63 -17.35 -2.08
N VAL A 195 -6.72 -17.19 -1.34
CA VAL A 195 -7.40 -18.30 -0.66
C VAL A 195 -8.71 -18.55 -1.39
N ASN A 196 -8.85 -19.72 -2.03
CA ASN A 196 -10.04 -20.02 -2.82
C ASN A 196 -11.17 -20.51 -1.91
N ASN A 197 -11.94 -19.58 -1.34
CA ASN A 197 -13.15 -19.87 -0.57
C ASN A 197 -14.19 -18.74 -0.71
N ALA A 198 -15.42 -19.01 -0.29
CA ALA A 198 -16.54 -18.06 -0.37
C ALA A 198 -16.24 -16.73 0.36
N ALA A 199 -15.52 -16.78 1.49
CA ALA A 199 -15.15 -15.56 2.22
C ALA A 199 -14.20 -14.66 1.40
N SER A 200 -13.28 -15.24 0.63
CA SER A 200 -12.39 -14.48 -0.26
C SER A 200 -13.17 -13.84 -1.41
N GLU A 201 -14.13 -14.56 -2.00
CA GLU A 201 -15.01 -14.02 -3.05
C GLU A 201 -15.82 -12.81 -2.52
N GLU A 202 -16.39 -12.91 -1.32
CA GLU A 202 -17.12 -11.77 -0.71
C GLU A 202 -16.22 -10.57 -0.44
N VAL A 203 -14.97 -10.81 -0.03
CA VAL A 203 -13.97 -9.75 0.17
C VAL A 203 -13.61 -9.07 -1.15
N GLU A 204 -13.42 -9.84 -2.23
CA GLU A 204 -13.17 -9.29 -3.56
C GLU A 204 -14.32 -8.39 -4.03
N VAL A 205 -15.57 -8.86 -3.90
CA VAL A 205 -16.76 -8.06 -4.23
C VAL A 205 -16.83 -6.77 -3.40
N ALA A 206 -16.49 -6.83 -2.11
CA ALA A 206 -16.41 -5.65 -1.26
C ALA A 206 -15.34 -4.66 -1.74
N MET A 207 -14.17 -5.15 -2.19
CA MET A 207 -13.10 -4.29 -2.72
C MET A 207 -13.45 -3.67 -4.08
N GLU A 208 -14.21 -4.36 -4.92
CA GLU A 208 -14.77 -3.79 -6.15
C GLU A 208 -15.80 -2.69 -5.86
N SER A 209 -16.66 -2.90 -4.86
CA SER A 209 -17.61 -1.89 -4.39
C SER A 209 -16.89 -0.64 -3.86
N LEU A 210 -15.85 -0.83 -3.05
CA LEU A 210 -14.97 0.25 -2.59
C LEU A 210 -14.37 1.03 -3.76
N SER A 211 -13.82 0.33 -4.75
CA SER A 211 -13.21 0.94 -5.94
C SER A 211 -14.20 1.81 -6.71
N ARG A 212 -15.45 1.33 -6.88
CA ARG A 212 -16.54 2.11 -7.50
C ARG A 212 -16.89 3.35 -6.68
N SER A 213 -17.03 3.21 -5.36
CA SER A 213 -17.33 4.34 -4.48
C SER A 213 -16.26 5.42 -4.55
N ILE A 214 -14.97 5.02 -4.53
CA ILE A 214 -13.84 5.95 -4.62
C ILE A 214 -13.90 6.72 -5.94
N ARG A 215 -14.12 6.04 -7.06
CA ARG A 215 -14.25 6.69 -8.37
C ARG A 215 -15.34 7.76 -8.36
N THR A 216 -16.54 7.44 -7.87
CA THR A 216 -17.63 8.41 -7.78
C THR A 216 -17.28 9.59 -6.88
N THR A 217 -16.62 9.35 -5.75
CA THR A 217 -16.19 10.44 -4.85
C THR A 217 -15.18 11.36 -5.50
N ILE A 218 -14.14 10.82 -6.15
CA ILE A 218 -13.11 11.62 -6.83
C ILE A 218 -13.69 12.42 -7.99
N ASP A 219 -14.62 11.83 -8.75
CA ASP A 219 -15.32 12.54 -9.83
C ASP A 219 -16.06 13.77 -9.30
N ASN A 220 -16.76 13.64 -8.17
CA ASN A 220 -17.45 14.76 -7.54
C ASN A 220 -16.50 15.83 -6.99
N MET A 221 -15.33 15.44 -6.46
CA MET A 221 -14.34 16.38 -5.92
C MET A 221 -13.73 17.26 -7.01
N LEU A 222 -13.43 16.69 -8.18
CA LEU A 222 -12.80 17.41 -9.28
C LEU A 222 -13.79 18.32 -10.04
N ILE A 223 -15.08 17.96 -10.10
CA ILE A 223 -16.13 18.81 -10.69
C ILE A 223 -16.31 20.11 -9.89
N VAL A 224 -16.18 20.06 -8.55
CA VAL A 224 -16.35 21.24 -7.68
C VAL A 224 -15.14 22.17 -7.71
N ALA A 225 -13.98 21.70 -8.16
CA ALA A 225 -12.74 22.48 -8.26
C ALA A 225 -12.52 23.14 -9.63
N SER A 226 -13.43 22.92 -10.60
CA SER A 226 -13.39 23.47 -11.96
C SER A 226 -14.37 24.63 -12.12
#